data_AF-A0A381P1Q3-F1
#
_entry.id   AF-A0A381P1Q3-F1
#
_cell.length_a   1.000
_cell.length_b   1.000
_cell.length_c   1.000
_cell.angle_alpha   90.00
_cell.angle_beta   90.00
_cell.angle_gamma   90.00
#
_symmetry.space_group_name_H-M   'P 1'
#
loop_
_entity.id
_entity.type
_entity.pdbx_description
1 polymer ?
#
loop_
_entity_poly.entity_id
_entity_poly.type
_entity_poly.pdbx_seq_one_letter_code
_entity_poly.pdbx_strand_id
1 'polypeptide(L)'
;MNLDRYKENMDKLTSHRQELDRPQREVDQCQRQKQDTQKALARLERFYHQVSKGLTSLTFDERQQLLRLVTERITVENGGVRIDTVIPPDQDNLRNRYPEPLEGPA
;
A
#
# COMPACT_ATOMS: atom_id res chain seq x y z
N MET A 1 54.82 -34.93 14.95
CA MET A 1 53.73 -34.24 15.69
C MET A 1 53.59 -32.82 15.16
N ASN A 2 52.45 -32.50 14.52
CA ASN A 2 51.85 -31.15 14.35
C ASN A 2 50.75 -31.14 13.26
N LEU A 3 50.75 -32.13 12.35
CA LEU A 3 49.80 -32.18 11.25
C LEU A 3 48.37 -32.52 11.69
N ASP A 4 48.22 -33.46 12.64
CA ASP A 4 46.89 -33.89 13.11
C ASP A 4 46.17 -32.81 13.92
N ARG A 5 46.91 -32.07 14.75
CA ARG A 5 46.40 -30.90 15.48
C ARG A 5 45.98 -29.77 14.54
N TYR A 6 46.72 -29.58 13.44
CA TYR A 6 46.38 -28.58 12.44
C TYR A 6 45.11 -28.97 11.67
N LYS A 7 44.96 -30.26 11.32
CA LYS A 7 43.73 -30.78 10.71
C LYS A 7 42.51 -30.59 11.62
N GLU A 8 42.60 -30.94 12.90
CA GLU A 8 41.51 -30.72 13.86
C GLU A 8 41.10 -29.26 13.98
N ASN A 9 42.08 -28.34 13.98
CA ASN A 9 41.78 -26.91 14.04
C ASN A 9 41.16 -26.38 12.75
N MET A 10 41.60 -26.88 11.58
CA MET A 10 40.97 -26.55 10.30
C MET A 10 39.53 -27.07 10.25
N ASP A 11 39.28 -28.29 10.71
CA ASP A 11 37.95 -28.89 10.73
C ASP A 11 36.99 -28.08 11.62
N LYS A 12 37.43 -27.70 12.83
CA LYS A 12 36.68 -26.80 13.73
C LYS A 12 36.38 -25.44 13.09
N LEU A 13 37.34 -24.87 12.35
CA LEU A 13 37.18 -23.59 11.68
C LEU A 13 36.16 -23.68 10.53
N THR A 14 36.17 -24.78 9.76
CA THR A 14 35.14 -25.05 8.75
C THR A 14 33.76 -25.25 9.36
N SER A 15 33.65 -25.98 10.47
CA SER A 15 32.38 -26.17 11.18
C SER A 15 31.81 -24.84 11.67
N HIS A 16 32.62 -24.00 12.32
CA HIS A 16 32.17 -22.68 12.75
C HIS A 16 31.76 -21.78 11.58
N ARG A 17 32.48 -21.83 10.46
CA ARG A 17 32.10 -21.08 9.27
C ARG A 17 30.75 -21.54 8.70
N GLN A 18 30.49 -22.85 8.70
CA GLN A 18 29.20 -23.41 8.27
C GLN A 18 28.05 -23.07 9.23
N GLU A 19 28.33 -22.98 10.54
CA GLU A 19 27.36 -22.55 11.54
C GLU A 19 26.97 -21.07 11.36
N LEU A 20 27.92 -20.22 10.94
CA LEU A 20 27.70 -18.79 10.66
C LEU A 20 26.99 -18.53 9.31
N ASP A 21 27.13 -19.44 8.35
CA ASP A 21 26.50 -19.33 7.02
C ASP A 21 24.96 -19.33 7.10
N ARG A 22 24.37 -20.07 8.04
CA ARG A 22 22.91 -20.16 8.20
C ARG A 22 22.30 -18.84 8.72
N PRO A 23 22.75 -18.27 9.86
CA PRO A 23 22.31 -16.95 10.31
C PRO A 23 22.52 -15.86 9.26
N GLN A 24 23.63 -15.89 8.51
CA GLN A 24 23.90 -14.90 7.48
C GLN A 24 22.84 -14.93 6.37
N ARG A 25 22.45 -16.12 5.91
CA ARG A 25 21.38 -16.27 4.90
C ARG A 25 20.02 -15.81 5.42
N GLU A 26 19.72 -16.06 6.69
CA GLU A 26 18.47 -15.60 7.32
C GLU A 26 18.41 -14.07 7.43
N VAL A 27 19.53 -13.43 7.81
CA VAL A 27 19.65 -11.96 7.84
C VAL A 27 19.48 -11.38 6.44
N ASP A 28 20.16 -11.94 5.45
CA ASP A 28 20.05 -11.49 4.05
C ASP A 28 18.60 -11.62 3.53
N GLN A 29 17.92 -12.72 3.85
CA GLN A 29 16.53 -12.94 3.47
C GLN A 29 15.60 -11.94 4.16
N CYS A 30 15.76 -11.73 5.46
CA CYS A 30 14.98 -10.74 6.22
C CYS A 30 15.18 -9.32 5.65
N GLN A 31 16.41 -8.97 5.28
CA GLN A 31 16.73 -7.67 4.70
C GLN A 31 16.07 -7.48 3.33
N ARG A 32 16.09 -8.51 2.47
CA ARG A 32 15.38 -8.47 1.18
C ARG A 32 13.87 -8.30 1.37
N GLN A 33 13.28 -9.07 2.29
CA GLN A 33 11.86 -8.96 2.61
C GLN A 33 11.50 -7.52 3.03
N LYS A 34 12.28 -6.92 3.93
CA LYS A 34 12.08 -5.54 4.39
C LYS A 34 12.19 -4.53 3.24
N GLN A 35 13.18 -4.67 2.37
CA GLN A 35 13.33 -3.80 1.20
C GLN A 35 12.14 -3.91 0.25
N ASP A 36 11.63 -5.12 0.02
CA ASP A 36 10.51 -5.31 -0.88
C ASP A 36 9.19 -4.78 -0.29
N THR A 37 8.98 -4.94 1.03
CA THR A 37 7.88 -4.28 1.73
C THR A 37 7.98 -2.75 1.65
N GLN A 38 9.17 -2.17 1.87
CA GLN A 38 9.38 -0.73 1.74
C GLN A 38 9.13 -0.23 0.32
N LYS A 39 9.56 -0.97 -0.72
CA LYS A 39 9.27 -0.63 -2.11
C LYS A 39 7.77 -0.68 -2.39
N ALA A 40 7.05 -1.67 -1.85
CA ALA A 40 5.60 -1.78 -2.01
C ALA A 40 4.87 -0.59 -1.37
N LEU A 41 5.25 -0.22 -0.14
CA LEU A 41 4.72 0.96 0.55
C LEU A 41 4.99 2.24 -0.24
N ALA A 42 6.22 2.46 -0.71
CA ALA A 42 6.57 3.65 -1.49
C ALA A 42 5.84 3.74 -2.84
N ARG A 43 5.42 2.60 -3.41
CA ARG A 43 4.56 2.56 -4.61
C ARG A 43 3.12 2.95 -4.25
N LEU A 44 2.60 2.43 -3.14
CA LEU A 44 1.26 2.75 -2.66
C LEU A 44 1.14 4.24 -2.31
N GLU A 45 2.12 4.80 -1.61
CA GLU A 45 2.16 6.23 -1.30
C GLU A 45 2.19 7.08 -2.57
N ARG A 46 2.99 6.71 -3.57
CA ARG A 46 3.02 7.41 -4.86
C ARG A 46 1.67 7.34 -5.58
N PHE A 47 1.04 6.17 -5.59
CA PHE A 47 -0.30 6.00 -6.15
C PHE A 47 -1.31 6.89 -5.43
N TYR A 48 -1.32 6.89 -4.10
CA TYR A 48 -2.18 7.77 -3.29
C TYR A 48 -1.97 9.25 -3.65
N HIS A 49 -0.71 9.70 -3.75
CA HIS A 49 -0.41 11.09 -4.14
C HIS A 49 -0.88 11.40 -5.57
N GLN A 50 -0.72 10.47 -6.52
CA GLN A 50 -1.19 10.66 -7.89
C GLN A 50 -2.71 10.73 -7.97
N VAL A 51 -3.41 9.83 -7.28
CA VAL A 51 -4.87 9.85 -7.17
C VAL A 51 -5.32 11.16 -6.54
N SER A 52 -4.74 11.54 -5.40
CA SER A 52 -5.05 12.81 -4.73
C SER A 52 -4.83 14.00 -5.65
N LYS A 53 -3.70 14.06 -6.37
CA LYS A 53 -3.43 15.13 -7.34
C LYS A 53 -4.48 15.17 -8.44
N GLY A 54 -4.83 14.01 -9.01
CA GLY A 54 -5.88 13.87 -10.02
C GLY A 54 -7.22 14.40 -9.51
N LEU A 55 -7.64 13.96 -8.32
CA LEU A 55 -8.86 14.43 -7.67
C LEU A 55 -8.86 15.94 -7.41
N THR A 56 -7.71 16.51 -7.02
CA THR A 56 -7.58 17.97 -6.83
C THR A 56 -7.47 18.76 -8.13
N SER A 57 -7.17 18.13 -9.27
CA SER A 57 -7.16 18.80 -10.58
C SER A 57 -8.53 18.82 -11.25
N LEU A 58 -9.49 18.02 -10.76
CA LEU A 58 -10.86 18.04 -11.26
C LEU A 58 -11.52 19.40 -11.02
N THR A 59 -12.27 19.85 -12.01
CA THR A 59 -13.19 20.98 -11.93
C THR A 59 -14.33 20.70 -10.93
N PHE A 60 -15.08 21.73 -10.55
CA PHE A 60 -16.22 21.56 -9.64
C PHE A 60 -17.23 20.54 -10.17
N ASP A 61 -17.60 20.65 -11.45
CA ASP A 61 -18.56 19.75 -12.09
C ASP A 61 -18.07 18.30 -12.12
N GLU A 62 -16.80 18.09 -12.45
CA GLU A 62 -16.19 16.74 -12.47
C GLU A 62 -16.11 16.13 -11.07
N ARG A 63 -15.77 16.92 -10.03
CA ARG A 63 -15.81 16.45 -8.64
C ARG A 63 -17.22 16.08 -8.21
N GLN A 64 -18.20 16.90 -8.58
CA GLN A 64 -19.60 16.65 -8.27
C GLN A 64 -20.12 15.38 -8.96
N GLN A 65 -19.74 15.16 -10.22
CA GLN A 65 -20.04 13.92 -10.94
C GLN A 65 -19.39 12.70 -10.27
N LEU A 66 -18.12 12.79 -9.90
CA LEU A 66 -17.44 11.72 -9.19
C LEU A 66 -18.12 11.38 -7.85
N LEU A 67 -18.45 12.40 -7.06
CA LEU A 67 -19.14 12.19 -5.78
C LEU A 67 -20.49 11.49 -5.95
N ARG A 68 -21.24 11.79 -7.02
CA ARG A 68 -22.50 11.11 -7.34
C ARG A 68 -22.35 9.65 -7.73
N LEU A 69 -21.20 9.26 -8.28
CA LEU A 69 -20.91 7.88 -8.60
C LEU A 69 -20.57 7.07 -7.36
N VAL A 70 -19.80 7.64 -6.43
CA VAL A 70 -19.21 6.91 -5.30
C VAL A 70 -19.98 7.10 -3.99
N THR A 71 -20.99 7.97 -3.94
CA THR A 71 -21.76 8.27 -2.73
C THR A 71 -23.19 7.78 -2.87
N GLU A 72 -23.64 6.93 -1.93
CA GLU A 72 -25.03 6.51 -1.81
C GLU A 72 -25.88 7.56 -1.11
N ARG A 73 -25.39 8.06 0.04
CA ARG A 73 -26.13 8.98 0.89
C ARG A 73 -25.16 9.83 1.71
N ILE A 74 -25.52 11.10 1.89
CA ILE A 74 -24.90 11.99 2.87
C ILE A 74 -25.97 12.32 3.91
N THR A 75 -25.69 11.99 5.16
CA THR A 75 -26.58 12.29 6.30
C THR A 75 -25.89 13.33 7.18
N VAL A 76 -26.56 14.44 7.46
CA VAL A 76 -26.06 15.50 8.34
C VAL A 76 -26.93 15.53 9.59
N GLU A 77 -26.37 15.10 10.71
CA GLU A 77 -27.07 15.02 12.00
C GLU A 77 -26.17 15.53 13.12
N ASN A 78 -26.72 16.38 14.00
CA ASN A 78 -26.06 16.86 15.22
C ASN A 78 -24.64 17.43 15.00
N GLY A 79 -24.43 18.14 13.88
CA GLY A 79 -23.12 18.70 13.51
C GLY A 79 -22.11 17.69 12.96
N GLY A 80 -22.47 16.41 12.86
CA GLY A 80 -21.70 15.36 12.20
C GLY A 80 -22.19 15.12 10.77
N VAL A 81 -21.26 14.78 9.89
CA VAL A 81 -21.57 14.35 8.51
C VAL A 81 -21.20 12.88 8.37
N ARG A 82 -22.17 12.06 7.99
CA ARG A 82 -21.97 10.65 7.63
C ARG A 82 -22.13 10.50 6.12
N ILE A 83 -21.12 9.90 5.49
CA ILE A 83 -21.11 9.62 4.06
C ILE A 83 -21.14 8.10 3.88
N ASP A 84 -22.22 7.58 3.30
CA ASP A 84 -22.32 6.18 2.90
C ASP A 84 -21.82 6.07 1.45
N THR A 85 -20.71 5.36 1.23
CA THR A 85 -20.04 5.24 -0.08
C THR A 85 -20.32 3.90 -0.76
N VAL A 86 -20.42 3.89 -2.09
CA VAL A 86 -20.52 2.67 -2.92
C VAL A 86 -19.24 2.51 -3.73
N ILE A 87 -18.72 1.28 -3.79
CA ILE A 87 -17.73 0.89 -4.80
C ILE A 87 -18.51 0.19 -5.92
N PRO A 88 -18.63 0.79 -7.12
CA PRO A 88 -19.34 0.17 -8.23
C PRO A 88 -18.70 -1.18 -8.55
N PRO A 89 -19.49 -2.28 -8.60
CA PRO A 89 -18.93 -3.61 -8.78
C PRO A 89 -18.45 -3.90 -10.21
N ASP A 90 -18.81 -3.07 -11.20
CA ASP A 90 -18.45 -3.28 -12.61
C ASP A 90 -18.25 -1.97 -13.39
N GLN A 91 -17.24 -1.93 -14.26
CA GLN A 91 -16.79 -0.69 -14.93
C GLN A 91 -17.70 -0.25 -16.09
N ASP A 92 -18.51 -1.16 -16.64
CA ASP A 92 -19.23 -0.91 -17.89
C ASP A 92 -20.53 -0.10 -17.73
N ASN A 93 -20.99 0.18 -16.50
CA ASN A 93 -22.20 0.97 -16.26
C ASN A 93 -22.06 1.94 -15.09
N LEU A 94 -21.03 2.80 -15.13
CA LEU A 94 -20.89 3.94 -14.22
C LEU A 94 -21.93 5.02 -14.57
N ARG A 95 -23.16 4.87 -14.06
CA ARG A 95 -24.23 5.86 -14.21
C ARG A 95 -24.47 6.58 -12.89
N ASN A 96 -24.54 7.90 -12.94
CA ASN A 96 -24.96 8.71 -11.80
C ASN A 96 -26.35 8.27 -11.33
N ARG A 97 -26.46 7.82 -10.07
CA ARG A 97 -27.78 7.54 -9.44
C ARG A 97 -28.61 8.81 -9.31
N TYR A 98 -27.95 9.96 -9.17
CA TYR A 98 -28.57 11.28 -9.04
C TYR A 98 -28.02 12.19 -10.14
N PRO A 99 -28.75 12.42 -11.24
CA PRO A 99 -28.28 13.23 -12.36
C PRO A 99 -28.48 14.75 -12.17
N GLU A 100 -29.34 15.19 -11.25
CA GLU A 100 -29.71 16.61 -11.09
C GLU A 100 -28.70 17.41 -10.24
N PRO A 101 -28.19 18.57 -10.69
CA PRO A 101 -27.27 19.42 -9.92
C PRO A 101 -27.75 19.69 -8.50
N LEU A 102 -26.85 19.61 -7.51
CA LEU A 102 -27.18 20.06 -6.15
C LEU A 102 -26.99 21.57 -6.16
N GLU A 103 -28.09 22.32 -6.17
CA GLU A 103 -28.02 23.77 -5.97
C GLU A 103 -27.47 24.05 -4.58
N GLY A 104 -26.32 24.74 -4.52
CA GLY A 104 -25.78 25.23 -3.26
C GLY A 104 -26.62 26.38 -2.72
N PRO A 105 -26.59 26.65 -1.41
CA PRO A 105 -27.19 27.88 -0.88
C PRO A 105 -26.49 29.10 -1.50
N ALA A 106 -27.29 30.04 -1.99
CA ALA A 106 -26.84 31.33 -2.55
C ALA A 106 -26.26 32.26 -1.49
#